data_AF-A0A967YV82-F1
#
_entry.id   AF-A0A967YV82-F1
#
_cell.length_a   1.000
_cell.length_b   1.000
_cell.length_c   1.000
_cell.angle_alpha   90.00
_cell.angle_beta   90.00
_cell.angle_gamma   90.00
#
_symmetry.space_group_name_H-M   'P 1'
#
loop_
_entity.id
_entity.type
_entity.pdbx_description
1 polymer ?
#
loop_
_entity_poly.entity_id
_entity_poly.type
_entity_poly.pdbx_seq_one_letter_code
_entity_poly.pdbx_strand_id
1 'polypeptide(L)'
;MKEVEAPAAAPAPPPSEVKKRSTDDLRTLFPKDLEDMLLFEEKEEYIVIRPRQYLGSDNFAKIASIIRDQGGEYISAGKESHFRVPRELK
;
A
#
# COMPACT_ATOMS: atom_id res chain seq x y z
N MET A 1 -29.75 -24.24 -31.58
CA MET A 1 -29.88 -22.78 -31.34
C MET A 1 -29.75 -22.56 -29.84
N LYS A 2 -28.62 -22.04 -29.35
CA LYS A 2 -28.53 -20.95 -28.35
C LYS A 2 -27.05 -20.63 -28.07
N GLU A 3 -26.71 -19.34 -28.20
CA GLU A 3 -25.57 -18.57 -27.66
C GLU A 3 -24.25 -19.32 -27.45
N VAL A 4 -23.21 -19.16 -28.28
CA VAL A 4 -22.35 -17.95 -28.39
C VAL A 4 -22.29 -17.12 -27.11
N GLU A 5 -21.28 -17.39 -26.26
CA GLU A 5 -20.61 -16.32 -25.53
C GLU A 5 -19.10 -16.63 -25.42
N ALA A 6 -18.35 -15.87 -26.22
CA ALA A 6 -16.94 -15.56 -26.20
C ALA A 6 -15.99 -16.27 -25.20
N PRO A 7 -15.02 -17.07 -25.68
CA PRO A 7 -13.73 -17.16 -25.00
C PRO A 7 -12.91 -15.91 -25.38
N ALA A 8 -13.20 -14.78 -24.76
CA ALA A 8 -12.41 -13.57 -24.93
C ALA A 8 -12.19 -12.87 -23.59
N ALA A 9 -11.24 -13.39 -22.83
CA ALA A 9 -10.38 -12.56 -21.98
C ALA A 9 -9.02 -13.25 -21.84
N ALA A 10 -8.12 -12.85 -22.75
CA ALA A 10 -6.66 -12.85 -22.74
C ALA A 10 -5.87 -13.80 -21.80
N PRO A 11 -4.80 -14.45 -22.32
CA PRO A 11 -3.73 -14.93 -21.47
C PRO A 11 -2.99 -13.70 -20.92
N ALA A 12 -2.86 -13.59 -19.60
CA ALA A 12 -1.87 -12.70 -19.00
C ALA A 12 -0.87 -13.50 -18.18
N PRO A 13 0.14 -14.13 -18.80
CA PRO A 13 1.47 -14.21 -18.23
C PRO A 13 2.35 -13.17 -18.96
N PRO A 14 3.30 -12.45 -18.31
CA PRO A 14 4.19 -12.99 -17.28
C PRO A 14 4.54 -11.95 -16.17
N PRO A 15 5.40 -12.28 -15.17
CA PRO A 15 5.61 -11.48 -13.99
C PRO A 15 6.35 -10.20 -14.39
N SER A 16 5.73 -9.04 -14.15
CA SER A 16 6.51 -7.80 -14.11
C SER A 16 7.25 -7.78 -12.78
N GLU A 17 8.36 -8.51 -12.78
CA GLU A 17 9.53 -8.35 -11.92
C GLU A 17 10.16 -6.97 -12.18
N VAL A 18 9.37 -5.92 -12.02
CA VAL A 18 9.87 -4.64 -11.59
C VAL A 18 9.61 -4.67 -10.11
N LYS A 19 10.66 -4.59 -9.28
CA LYS A 19 10.55 -4.40 -7.83
C LYS A 19 9.85 -3.07 -7.53
N LYS A 20 8.58 -2.94 -7.92
CA LYS A 20 7.68 -1.86 -7.51
C LYS A 20 7.05 -2.37 -6.24
N ARG A 21 7.39 -1.74 -5.12
CA ARG A 21 6.69 -1.98 -3.85
C ARG A 21 5.21 -1.74 -4.11
N SER A 22 4.41 -2.78 -3.98
CA SER A 22 2.96 -2.70 -4.10
C SER A 22 2.37 -2.48 -2.72
N THR A 23 1.18 -1.88 -2.68
CA THR A 23 0.47 -1.75 -1.41
C THR A 23 0.26 -3.12 -0.77
N ASP A 24 0.09 -4.18 -1.55
CA ASP A 24 0.01 -5.56 -1.04
C ASP A 24 1.26 -5.99 -0.24
N ASP A 25 2.47 -5.67 -0.69
CA ASP A 25 3.72 -5.96 0.02
C ASP A 25 3.76 -5.23 1.37
N LEU A 26 3.39 -3.95 1.37
CA LEU A 26 3.21 -3.18 2.60
C LEU A 26 2.12 -3.77 3.50
N ARG A 27 0.98 -4.19 2.94
CA ARG A 27 -0.13 -4.83 3.65
C ARG A 27 0.23 -6.19 4.24
N THR A 28 1.23 -6.90 3.70
CA THR A 28 1.75 -8.12 4.35
C THR A 28 2.68 -7.81 5.53
N LEU A 29 3.36 -6.65 5.50
CA LEU A 29 4.20 -6.15 6.60
C LEU A 29 3.34 -5.53 7.71
N PHE A 30 2.22 -4.92 7.35
CA PHE A 30 1.25 -4.38 8.30
C PHE A 30 0.22 -5.45 8.69
N PRO A 31 -0.06 -5.65 9.98
CA PRO A 31 -1.21 -6.45 10.36
C PRO A 31 -2.51 -5.83 9.79
N LYS A 32 -3.41 -6.67 9.27
CA LYS A 32 -4.70 -6.27 8.68
C LYS A 32 -5.52 -5.31 9.54
N ASP A 33 -5.39 -5.40 10.86
CA ASP A 33 -6.04 -4.50 11.82
C ASP A 33 -5.57 -3.05 11.62
N LEU A 34 -4.26 -2.82 11.50
CA LEU A 34 -3.69 -1.49 11.25
C LEU A 34 -4.00 -0.99 9.86
N GLU A 35 -4.00 -1.92 8.92
CA GLU A 35 -4.33 -1.58 7.55
C GLU A 35 -5.77 -1.04 7.45
N ASP A 36 -6.74 -1.66 8.11
CA ASP A 36 -8.11 -1.16 8.09
C ASP A 36 -8.22 0.23 8.76
N MET A 37 -7.37 0.49 9.77
CA MET A 37 -7.26 1.79 10.44
C MET A 37 -6.54 2.87 9.61
N LEU A 38 -6.00 2.52 8.45
CA LEU A 38 -5.20 3.35 7.56
C LEU A 38 -5.82 3.38 6.16
N LEU A 39 -5.87 4.56 5.56
CA LEU A 39 -6.24 4.70 4.16
C LEU A 39 -4.96 4.60 3.31
N PHE A 40 -4.81 3.51 2.57
CA PHE A 40 -3.74 3.36 1.59
C PHE A 40 -4.22 3.87 0.23
N GLU A 41 -3.68 4.99 -0.18
CA GLU A 41 -3.89 5.59 -1.48
C GLU A 41 -2.65 5.27 -2.34
N GLU A 42 -2.75 4.19 -3.10
CA GLU A 42 -1.71 3.78 -4.04
C GLU A 42 -1.69 4.74 -5.24
N LYS A 43 -0.58 5.48 -5.40
CA LYS A 43 -0.32 6.25 -6.60
C LYS A 43 0.74 5.57 -7.46
N GLU A 44 0.96 6.14 -8.65
CA GLU A 44 1.88 5.59 -9.66
C GLU A 44 3.34 5.52 -9.16
N GLU A 45 3.76 6.47 -8.32
CA GLU A 45 5.16 6.60 -7.87
C GLU A 45 5.34 6.40 -6.36
N TYR A 46 4.29 6.64 -5.57
CA TYR A 46 4.31 6.53 -4.11
C TYR A 46 2.94 6.08 -3.55
N ILE A 47 2.94 5.56 -2.33
CA ILE A 47 1.77 5.13 -1.58
C ILE A 47 1.56 6.14 -0.47
N VAL A 48 0.40 6.78 -0.43
CA VAL A 48 0.03 7.69 0.67
C VAL A 48 -0.80 6.92 1.67
N ILE A 49 -0.37 6.90 2.93
CA ILE A 49 -1.02 6.17 4.01
C ILE A 49 -1.56 7.20 5.00
N ARG A 50 -2.88 7.40 5.04
CA ARG A 50 -3.50 8.37 5.95
C ARG A 50 -4.18 7.65 7.11
N PRO A 51 -3.78 7.86 8.37
CA PRO A 51 -4.52 7.32 9.51
C PRO A 51 -5.93 7.91 9.54
N ARG A 52 -6.94 7.06 9.38
CA ARG A 52 -8.35 7.46 9.53
C ARG A 52 -8.81 7.44 10.99
N GLN A 53 -8.02 6.81 11.86
CA GLN A 53 -8.26 6.75 13.29
C GLN A 53 -6.95 6.77 14.07
N TYR A 54 -7.06 6.92 15.39
CA TYR A 54 -5.90 6.87 16.28
C TYR A 54 -5.35 5.45 16.36
N LEU A 55 -4.13 5.27 15.85
CA LEU A 55 -3.40 4.00 15.92
C LEU A 55 -2.82 3.74 17.32
N GLY A 56 -2.52 4.78 18.10
CA GLY A 56 -1.77 4.65 19.35
C GLY A 56 -0.26 4.56 19.15
N SER A 57 0.50 4.78 20.23
CA SER A 57 1.96 4.84 20.19
C SER A 57 2.61 3.53 19.74
N ASP A 58 2.05 2.38 20.12
CA ASP A 58 2.60 1.05 19.76
C ASP A 58 2.49 0.80 18.25
N ASN A 59 1.28 0.95 17.71
CA ASN A 59 1.02 0.76 16.29
C ASN A 59 1.72 1.82 15.44
N PHE A 60 1.72 3.07 15.89
CA PHE A 60 2.47 4.14 15.22
C PHE A 60 3.96 3.81 15.14
N ALA A 61 4.57 3.33 16.24
CA ALA A 61 5.98 2.95 16.24
C ALA A 61 6.28 1.80 15.26
N LYS A 62 5.43 0.75 15.26
CA LYS A 62 5.53 -0.35 14.29
C LYS A 62 5.41 0.18 12.85
N ILE A 63 4.42 1.01 12.59
CA ILE A 63 4.17 1.55 11.26
C ILE A 63 5.31 2.44 10.80
N ALA A 64 5.73 3.38 11.64
CA ALA A 64 6.83 4.28 11.35
C ALA A 64 8.13 3.50 11.10
N SER A 65 8.37 2.40 11.81
CA SER A 65 9.56 1.57 11.59
C SER A 65 9.51 0.85 10.25
N ILE A 66 8.38 0.23 9.88
CA ILE A 66 8.20 -0.42 8.57
C ILE A 66 8.30 0.61 7.44
N ILE A 67 7.66 1.76 7.61
CA ILE A 67 7.68 2.83 6.61
C ILE A 67 9.09 3.36 6.42
N ARG A 68 9.87 3.60 7.50
CA ARG A 68 11.29 3.97 7.38
C ARG A 68 12.13 2.89 6.70
N ASP A 69 11.93 1.62 7.04
CA ASP A 69 12.63 0.49 6.42
C ASP A 69 12.38 0.43 4.91
N GLN A 70 11.14 0.75 4.53
CA GLN A 70 10.70 0.81 3.14
C GLN A 70 11.10 2.12 2.43
N GLY A 71 11.87 3.01 3.07
CA GLY A 71 12.28 4.30 2.50
C GLY A 71 11.15 5.33 2.43
N GLY A 72 10.04 5.05 3.10
CA GLY A 72 8.95 5.99 3.30
C GLY A 72 9.23 6.99 4.42
N GLU A 73 8.40 8.01 4.47
CA GLU A 73 8.52 9.13 5.38
C GLU A 73 7.17 9.44 6.02
N TYR A 74 7.23 9.91 7.26
CA TYR A 74 6.07 10.41 7.98
C TYR A 74 5.98 11.92 7.84
N ILE A 75 4.82 12.42 7.43
CA ILE A 75 4.52 13.84 7.29
C ILE A 75 3.60 14.22 8.44
N SER A 76 4.17 14.90 9.44
CA SER A 76 3.43 15.43 10.57
C SER A 76 2.69 16.72 10.19
N ALA A 77 1.51 16.60 9.58
CA ALA A 77 0.63 17.74 9.29
C ALA A 77 -0.41 17.99 10.42
N GLY A 78 -0.09 17.63 11.66
CA GLY A 78 -0.97 17.80 12.81
C GLY A 78 -2.24 16.93 12.70
N LYS A 79 -3.37 17.54 12.32
CA LYS A 79 -4.64 16.83 12.10
C LYS A 79 -4.66 15.97 10.84
N GLU A 80 -3.82 16.31 9.87
CA GLU A 80 -3.74 15.61 8.58
C GLU A 80 -2.44 14.80 8.45
N SER A 81 -1.84 14.44 9.58
CA SER A 81 -0.64 13.62 9.59
C SER A 81 -0.84 12.37 8.75
N HIS A 82 0.05 12.14 7.80
CA HIS A 82 0.01 11.02 6.88
C HIS A 82 1.42 10.48 6.68
N PHE A 83 1.52 9.27 6.14
CA PHE A 83 2.77 8.69 5.72
C PHE A 83 2.82 8.63 4.20
N ARG A 84 4.01 8.70 3.64
CA ARG A 84 4.29 8.48 2.23
C ARG A 84 5.31 7.36 2.11
N VAL A 85 5.13 6.45 1.18
CA VAL A 85 6.09 5.39 0.90
C VAL A 85 6.39 5.40 -0.60
N PRO A 86 7.63 5.66 -1.04
CA PRO A 86 7.98 5.56 -2.45
C PRO A 86 7.88 4.09 -2.89
N ARG A 87 7.31 3.87 -4.08
CA ARG A 87 7.19 2.54 -4.66
C ARG A 87 8.44 2.07 -5.37
N GLU A 88 9.31 3.01 -5.73
CA GLU A 88 10.63 2.71 -6.29
C GLU A 88 11.55 2.15 -5.20
N LEU A 89 11.78 0.84 -5.24
CA LEU A 89 13.00 0.25 -4.70
C LEU A 89 14.12 0.62 -5.67
N LYS A 90 14.94 1.60 -5.31
CA LYS A 90 16.15 1.92 -6.06
C LYS A 90 17.21 0.84 -5.85
#